data_AF-A0A7C2A5X4-F1
#
_entry.id   AF-A0A7C2A5X4-F1
#
_cell.length_a   1.000
_cell.length_b   1.000
_cell.length_c   1.000
_cell.angle_alpha   90.00
_cell.angle_beta   90.00
_cell.angle_gamma   90.00
#
_symmetry.space_group_name_H-M   'P 1'
#
loop_
_entity.id
_entity.type
_entity.pdbx_description
1 polymer ?
#
loop_
_entity_poly.entity_id
_entity_poly.type
_entity_poly.pdbx_seq_one_letter_code
_entity_poly.pdbx_strand_id
1 'polypeptide(L)'
;MKKKYISIVGSFIIGFFIILFCNVFSVAETRGDPITGRKIYRAYCTSCHGYFGKGDGSLAGYLEIAPRDHTDGRRMNERTDENLFKTINDGGPINEFSVNMPIWGNSLADEFSVNMPIWGNSLTNDQIRDVVAHLRPIHLAPSDVFPNAETFTHELVTLGLEELEEASKRLGKPVKGMFYRAYLYFPWAKGKVIGVVSFENLWMASDKTINVGIGIDNEGKIVSLISLEEHEELGQFTGKFLNQFKGLNKNSTFEVGKDVKVTAGTKEVVQDITRQIKRLYFLTLYAAELKK
;
A
#
# COMPACT_ATOMS: atom_id res chain seq x y z
N MET A 1 -77.96 -44.53 -6.80
CA MET A 1 -77.79 -43.70 -8.01
C MET A 1 -76.30 -43.45 -8.21
N LYS A 2 -75.72 -43.89 -9.33
CA LYS A 2 -74.31 -43.65 -9.71
C LYS A 2 -74.15 -42.22 -10.23
N LYS A 3 -73.13 -41.47 -9.81
CA LYS A 3 -72.46 -40.44 -10.61
C LYS A 3 -71.04 -40.17 -10.08
N LYS A 4 -70.12 -40.05 -11.03
CA LYS A 4 -68.65 -39.93 -10.96
C LYS A 4 -68.20 -38.61 -10.29
N TYR A 5 -66.94 -38.49 -9.86
CA TYR A 5 -65.88 -37.79 -10.59
C TYR A 5 -64.58 -37.58 -9.76
N ILE A 6 -63.48 -38.00 -10.39
CA ILE A 6 -62.13 -37.39 -10.47
C ILE A 6 -61.21 -37.39 -9.23
N SER A 7 -60.18 -38.21 -9.35
CA SER A 7 -58.88 -38.12 -8.69
C SER A 7 -58.18 -36.78 -8.98
N ILE A 8 -57.72 -36.08 -7.95
CA ILE A 8 -56.59 -35.14 -8.06
C ILE A 8 -55.56 -35.58 -7.04
N VAL A 9 -54.63 -36.41 -7.51
CA VAL A 9 -53.33 -36.63 -6.89
C VAL A 9 -52.40 -35.56 -7.46
N GLY A 10 -51.67 -34.86 -6.58
CA GLY A 10 -50.49 -34.09 -6.94
C GLY A 10 -50.71 -32.59 -7.00
N SER A 11 -50.47 -31.90 -5.87
CA SER A 11 -50.07 -30.48 -5.89
C SER A 11 -49.46 -29.95 -4.59
N PHE A 12 -49.04 -30.79 -3.63
CA PHE A 12 -48.50 -30.31 -2.34
C PHE A 12 -46.97 -30.31 -2.20
N ILE A 13 -46.21 -30.69 -3.24
CA ILE A 13 -44.71 -30.73 -3.17
C ILE A 13 -44.04 -29.55 -3.91
N ILE A 14 -44.79 -28.72 -4.64
CA ILE A 14 -44.20 -27.64 -5.46
C ILE A 14 -44.16 -26.29 -4.71
N GLY A 15 -44.78 -26.17 -3.53
CA GLY A 15 -44.90 -24.91 -2.79
C GLY A 15 -43.75 -24.58 -1.83
N PHE A 16 -42.87 -25.53 -1.49
CA PHE A 16 -41.84 -25.33 -0.46
C PHE A 16 -40.41 -25.19 -1.03
N PHE A 17 -40.23 -25.45 -2.33
CA PHE A 17 -38.93 -25.33 -3.01
C PHE A 17 -38.71 -23.97 -3.72
N ILE A 18 -39.68 -23.05 -3.65
CA ILE A 18 -39.62 -21.72 -4.30
C ILE A 18 -39.24 -20.59 -3.32
N ILE A 19 -38.94 -20.91 -2.05
CA ILE A 19 -38.43 -19.94 -1.05
C ILE A 19 -36.89 -20.02 -0.91
N LEU A 20 -36.21 -20.83 -1.72
CA LEU A 20 -34.73 -20.94 -1.72
C LEU A 20 -34.06 -20.21 -2.89
N PHE A 21 -34.70 -19.17 -3.43
CA PHE A 21 -34.16 -18.35 -4.54
C PHE A 21 -34.39 -16.85 -4.30
N CYS A 22 -34.15 -16.38 -3.09
CA CYS A 22 -34.04 -14.95 -2.82
C CYS A 22 -32.71 -14.63 -2.15
N ASN A 23 -31.89 -13.93 -2.94
CA ASN A 23 -30.85 -12.99 -2.52
C ASN A 23 -29.54 -13.57 -1.99
N VAL A 24 -28.84 -14.30 -2.85
CA VAL A 24 -27.38 -14.08 -2.93
C VAL A 24 -27.15 -12.99 -3.99
N PHE A 25 -27.61 -11.77 -3.69
CA PHE A 25 -26.92 -10.62 -4.26
C PHE A 25 -25.58 -10.58 -3.55
N SER A 26 -24.59 -11.28 -4.12
CA SER A 26 -23.22 -10.87 -3.93
C SER A 26 -23.19 -9.45 -4.47
N VAL A 27 -23.31 -8.46 -3.58
CA VAL A 27 -22.85 -7.11 -3.88
C VAL A 27 -21.37 -7.32 -4.12
N ALA A 28 -21.00 -7.49 -5.39
CA ALA A 28 -19.64 -7.26 -5.81
C ALA A 28 -19.38 -5.83 -5.36
N GLU A 29 -18.66 -5.67 -4.25
CA GLU A 29 -18.17 -4.38 -3.83
C GLU A 29 -17.44 -3.82 -5.05
N THR A 30 -18.00 -2.77 -5.64
CA THR A 30 -17.50 -2.21 -6.89
C THR A 30 -16.08 -1.74 -6.61
N ARG A 31 -15.10 -2.50 -7.09
CA ARG A 31 -13.73 -2.03 -7.22
C ARG A 31 -13.84 -0.81 -8.13
N GLY A 32 -13.60 0.39 -7.58
CA GLY A 32 -13.75 1.64 -8.33
C GLY A 32 -12.90 1.67 -9.61
N ASP A 33 -13.19 2.60 -10.50
CA ASP A 33 -12.43 2.82 -11.73
C ASP A 33 -11.23 3.76 -11.49
N PRO A 34 -9.98 3.26 -11.56
CA PRO A 34 -8.79 4.08 -11.32
C PRO A 34 -8.59 5.18 -12.37
N ILE A 35 -9.16 5.06 -13.58
CA ILE A 35 -9.05 6.10 -14.62
C ILE A 35 -9.93 7.30 -14.25
N THR A 36 -11.18 7.04 -13.88
CA THR A 36 -12.10 8.07 -13.38
C THR A 36 -11.57 8.66 -12.07
N GLY A 37 -11.07 7.81 -11.16
CA GLY A 37 -10.44 8.22 -9.92
C GLY A 37 -9.27 9.17 -10.12
N ARG A 38 -8.41 8.93 -11.11
CA ARG A 38 -7.30 9.82 -11.46
C ARG A 38 -7.78 11.20 -11.91
N LYS A 39 -8.87 11.27 -12.69
CA LYS A 39 -9.43 12.56 -13.13
C LYS A 39 -9.98 13.35 -11.95
N ILE A 40 -10.68 12.67 -11.04
CA ILE A 40 -11.22 13.26 -9.81
C ILE A 40 -10.07 13.73 -8.91
N TYR A 41 -9.09 12.88 -8.64
CA TYR A 41 -7.93 13.21 -7.83
C TYR A 41 -7.20 14.44 -8.36
N ARG A 42 -7.03 14.53 -9.70
CA ARG A 42 -6.44 15.70 -10.35
C ARG A 42 -7.23 16.98 -10.11
N ALA A 43 -8.56 16.91 -10.16
CA ALA A 43 -9.43 18.07 -9.96
C ALA A 43 -9.50 18.52 -8.50
N TYR A 44 -9.49 17.60 -7.54
CA TYR A 44 -9.84 17.91 -6.14
C TYR A 44 -8.69 17.75 -5.14
N CYS A 45 -7.73 16.86 -5.38
CA CYS A 45 -6.74 16.48 -4.38
C CYS A 45 -5.35 17.09 -4.61
N THR A 46 -5.01 17.49 -5.84
CA THR A 46 -3.63 17.87 -6.21
C THR A 46 -3.16 19.20 -5.66
N SER A 47 -4.07 20.12 -5.33
CA SER A 47 -3.70 21.40 -4.71
C SER A 47 -3.03 21.19 -3.34
N CYS A 48 -3.39 20.13 -2.61
CA CYS A 48 -2.76 19.76 -1.34
C CYS A 48 -1.78 18.60 -1.52
N HIS A 49 -2.22 17.49 -2.11
CA HIS A 49 -1.41 16.27 -2.19
C HIS A 49 -0.42 16.26 -3.36
N GLY A 50 -0.44 17.27 -4.23
CA GLY A 50 0.44 17.34 -5.40
C GLY A 50 -0.05 16.51 -6.57
N TYR A 51 0.42 16.86 -7.78
CA TYR A 51 0.02 16.20 -9.03
C TYR A 51 0.33 14.69 -9.04
N PHE A 52 1.44 14.32 -8.39
CA PHE A 52 1.89 12.94 -8.25
C PHE A 52 1.55 12.31 -6.89
N GLY A 53 0.88 13.04 -6.00
CA GLY A 53 0.51 12.53 -4.68
C GLY A 53 1.60 12.61 -3.61
N LYS A 54 2.70 13.37 -3.81
CA LYS A 54 3.81 13.45 -2.86
C LYS A 54 3.54 14.32 -1.61
N GLY A 55 2.36 14.91 -1.51
CA GLY A 55 2.05 15.86 -0.44
C GLY A 55 2.63 17.26 -0.68
N ASP A 56 3.03 17.56 -1.92
CA ASP A 56 3.77 18.75 -2.35
C ASP A 56 2.92 19.69 -3.22
N GLY A 57 1.60 19.67 -3.04
CA GLY A 57 0.69 20.55 -3.77
C GLY A 57 0.95 22.03 -3.48
N SER A 58 0.44 22.91 -4.34
CA SER A 58 0.64 24.37 -4.20
C SER A 58 0.17 24.95 -2.85
N LEU A 59 -0.75 24.27 -2.16
CA LEU A 59 -1.22 24.63 -0.83
C LEU A 59 -0.42 23.97 0.30
N ALA A 60 0.40 22.96 0.04
CA ALA A 60 1.07 22.16 1.07
C ALA A 60 1.93 23.01 2.02
N GLY A 61 2.65 24.01 1.49
CA GLY A 61 3.48 24.91 2.29
C GLY A 61 2.72 25.89 3.18
N TYR A 62 1.40 26.02 3.00
CA TYR A 62 0.52 26.90 3.79
C TYR A 62 -0.26 26.13 4.87
N LEU A 63 -0.10 24.81 4.96
CA LEU A 63 -0.79 23.97 5.93
C LEU A 63 0.10 23.69 7.15
N GLU A 64 -0.48 23.78 8.35
CA GLU A 64 0.24 23.47 9.61
C GLU A 64 0.71 22.02 9.67
N ILE A 65 -0.07 21.10 9.07
CA ILE A 65 0.26 19.69 8.93
C ILE A 65 0.38 19.38 7.45
N ALA A 66 1.56 18.89 7.04
CA ALA A 66 1.82 18.52 5.66
C ALA A 66 0.82 17.43 5.18
N PRO A 67 0.25 17.57 3.97
CA PRO A 67 -0.59 16.54 3.38
C PRO A 67 0.12 15.19 3.31
N ARG A 68 -0.65 14.10 3.28
CA ARG A 68 -0.06 12.76 3.17
C ARG A 68 0.60 12.58 1.80
N ASP A 69 1.81 12.02 1.83
CA ASP A 69 2.44 11.42 0.66
C ASP A 69 1.72 10.09 0.35
N HIS A 70 0.89 10.11 -0.69
CA HIS A 70 0.17 8.95 -1.22
C HIS A 70 1.06 8.02 -2.05
N THR A 71 2.30 8.42 -2.35
CA THR A 71 3.30 7.51 -2.96
C THR A 71 3.98 6.66 -1.90
N ASP A 72 3.86 6.99 -0.61
CA ASP A 72 4.39 6.20 0.51
C ASP A 72 3.66 4.86 0.68
N GLY A 73 4.15 3.84 -0.05
CA GLY A 73 3.65 2.47 0.03
C GLY A 73 3.70 1.86 1.43
N ARG A 74 4.54 2.33 2.36
CA ARG A 74 4.49 1.83 3.74
C ARG A 74 3.18 2.21 4.40
N ARG A 75 2.78 3.47 4.26
CA ARG A 75 1.62 4.06 4.93
C ARG A 75 0.32 3.78 4.19
N MET A 76 0.35 3.82 2.87
CA MET A 76 -0.87 3.67 2.06
C MET A 76 -1.37 2.23 2.03
N ASN A 77 -0.46 1.24 2.07
CA ASN A 77 -0.86 -0.16 2.12
C ASN A 77 -1.42 -0.59 3.51
N GLU A 78 -1.24 0.20 4.58
CA GLU A 78 -1.87 -0.04 5.89
C GLU A 78 -3.37 0.29 5.89
N ARG A 79 -3.78 1.16 4.98
CA ARG A 79 -5.10 1.74 4.97
C ARG A 79 -5.96 0.79 4.17
N THR A 80 -7.00 0.23 4.78
CA THR A 80 -8.00 -0.54 4.04
C THR A 80 -8.73 0.36 3.05
N ASP A 81 -9.36 -0.21 2.03
CA ASP A 81 -10.18 0.58 1.09
C ASP A 81 -11.27 1.35 1.84
N GLU A 82 -11.87 0.73 2.86
CA GLU A 82 -12.83 1.37 3.74
C GLU A 82 -12.23 2.52 4.55
N ASN A 83 -10.99 2.39 5.03
CA ASN A 83 -10.32 3.47 5.75
C ASN A 83 -10.01 4.67 4.84
N LEU A 84 -9.55 4.42 3.61
CA LEU A 84 -9.35 5.46 2.61
C LEU A 84 -10.67 6.10 2.20
N PHE A 85 -11.71 5.29 1.97
CA PHE A 85 -13.06 5.74 1.66
C PHE A 85 -13.57 6.70 2.74
N LYS A 86 -13.53 6.29 4.01
CA LYS A 86 -13.95 7.13 5.15
C LYS A 86 -13.14 8.41 5.27
N THR A 87 -11.82 8.36 5.09
CA THR A 87 -10.97 9.56 5.13
C THR A 87 -11.38 10.59 4.07
N ILE A 88 -11.71 10.13 2.86
CA ILE A 88 -12.15 11.00 1.77
C ILE A 88 -13.59 11.47 2.01
N ASN A 89 -14.47 10.57 2.48
CA ASN A 89 -15.89 10.86 2.70
C ASN A 89 -16.14 11.80 3.88
N ASP A 90 -15.41 11.62 4.99
CA ASP A 90 -15.65 12.24 6.29
C ASP A 90 -14.55 13.24 6.68
N GLY A 91 -13.52 13.41 5.85
CA GLY A 91 -12.37 14.28 6.10
C GLY A 91 -11.30 13.68 7.00
N GLY A 92 -10.23 14.44 7.22
CA GLY A 92 -9.05 13.97 7.97
C GLY A 92 -9.31 13.54 9.43
N PRO A 93 -10.12 14.27 10.23
CA PRO A 93 -10.27 13.99 11.66
C PRO A 93 -10.80 12.60 12.01
N ILE A 94 -11.54 11.93 11.10
CA ILE A 94 -12.07 10.57 11.33
C ILE A 94 -10.96 9.54 11.62
N ASN A 95 -9.73 9.84 11.19
CA ASN A 95 -8.54 9.02 11.39
C ASN A 95 -7.41 9.82 12.07
N GLU A 96 -7.75 10.82 12.89
CA GLU A 96 -6.79 11.67 13.61
C GLU A 96 -5.83 12.43 12.68
N PHE A 97 -6.23 12.69 11.43
CA PHE A 97 -5.48 13.53 10.50
C PHE A 97 -5.91 14.99 10.59
N SER A 98 -5.22 15.86 9.84
CA SER A 98 -5.47 17.29 9.82
C SER A 98 -6.92 17.64 9.52
N VAL A 99 -7.49 18.58 10.29
CA VAL A 99 -8.80 19.21 10.03
C VAL A 99 -8.87 19.90 8.66
N ASN A 100 -7.71 20.17 8.04
CA ASN A 100 -7.62 20.78 6.72
C ASN A 100 -7.81 19.78 5.57
N MET A 101 -7.85 18.46 5.84
CA MET A 101 -8.32 17.50 4.85
C MET A 101 -9.85 17.54 4.82
N PRO A 102 -10.47 18.10 3.78
CA PRO A 102 -11.89 18.41 3.79
C PRO A 102 -12.76 17.16 3.64
N ILE A 103 -14.03 17.34 3.97
CA ILE A 103 -15.10 16.37 3.72
C ILE A 103 -15.48 16.45 2.23
N TRP A 104 -15.28 15.37 1.47
CA TRP A 104 -15.65 15.33 0.04
C TRP A 104 -17.00 14.66 -0.24
N GLY A 105 -17.42 13.77 0.65
CA GLY A 105 -18.63 12.96 0.49
C GLY A 105 -19.85 13.54 1.20
N ASN A 106 -20.88 12.71 1.35
CA ASN A 106 -22.19 13.11 1.88
C ASN A 106 -22.30 12.85 3.39
N SER A 107 -21.17 12.80 4.11
CA SER A 107 -21.23 12.67 5.57
C SER A 107 -22.07 13.83 6.14
N LEU A 108 -22.87 13.55 7.17
CA LEU A 108 -23.69 14.55 7.84
C LEU A 108 -22.75 15.57 8.48
N ALA A 109 -22.41 16.60 7.69
CA ALA A 109 -21.38 17.60 7.94
C ALA A 109 -21.78 18.61 9.02
N ASP A 110 -22.52 18.19 10.05
CA ASP A 110 -23.19 19.09 10.98
C ASP A 110 -22.40 19.39 12.27
N GLU A 111 -21.19 18.81 12.49
CA GLU A 111 -20.51 19.04 13.79
C GLU A 111 -19.00 19.35 13.77
N PHE A 112 -18.25 19.16 12.68
CA PHE A 112 -16.76 19.28 12.71
C PHE A 112 -16.10 20.19 11.65
N SER A 113 -16.84 20.78 10.72
CA SER A 113 -16.27 21.61 9.64
C SER A 113 -16.10 23.08 10.04
N VAL A 114 -15.28 23.37 11.05
CA VAL A 114 -15.13 24.75 11.56
C VAL A 114 -14.17 25.64 10.75
N ASN A 115 -13.32 25.10 9.87
CA ASN A 115 -12.24 25.88 9.23
C ASN A 115 -12.02 25.66 7.72
N MET A 116 -12.90 24.93 7.01
CA MET A 116 -12.80 24.74 5.55
C MET A 116 -14.18 24.87 4.90
N PRO A 117 -14.28 25.30 3.62
CA PRO A 117 -15.53 25.23 2.88
C PRO A 117 -16.08 23.81 2.95
N ILE A 118 -17.39 23.67 3.18
CA ILE A 118 -18.07 22.38 3.05
C ILE A 118 -18.03 22.02 1.56
N TRP A 119 -17.05 21.19 1.17
CA TRP A 119 -17.06 20.49 -0.11
C TRP A 119 -18.00 19.28 -0.09
N GLY A 120 -18.70 19.05 1.03
CA GLY A 120 -19.68 17.98 1.19
C GLY A 120 -20.67 17.96 0.02
N ASN A 121 -20.89 16.76 -0.53
CA ASN A 121 -21.60 16.49 -1.79
C ASN A 121 -20.85 16.79 -3.10
N SER A 122 -19.55 17.11 -3.08
CA SER A 122 -18.78 17.26 -4.34
C SER A 122 -18.50 15.93 -5.02
N LEU A 123 -18.40 14.83 -4.26
CA LEU A 123 -18.18 13.47 -4.76
C LEU A 123 -19.25 12.51 -4.24
N THR A 124 -19.78 11.65 -5.12
CA THR A 124 -20.61 10.51 -4.72
C THR A 124 -19.77 9.39 -4.10
N ASN A 125 -20.40 8.45 -3.40
CA ASN A 125 -19.70 7.27 -2.87
C ASN A 125 -18.96 6.49 -3.96
N ASP A 126 -19.53 6.35 -5.16
CA ASP A 126 -18.87 5.68 -6.28
C ASP A 126 -17.63 6.46 -6.75
N GLN A 127 -17.74 7.78 -6.85
CA GLN A 127 -16.60 8.65 -7.18
C GLN A 127 -15.48 8.59 -6.13
N ILE A 128 -15.83 8.45 -4.85
CA ILE A 128 -14.87 8.24 -3.78
C ILE A 128 -14.19 6.86 -3.93
N ARG A 129 -14.96 5.80 -4.24
CA ARG A 129 -14.41 4.47 -4.53
C ARG A 129 -13.48 4.49 -5.75
N ASP A 130 -13.77 5.29 -6.76
CA ASP A 130 -12.88 5.52 -7.90
C ASP A 130 -11.57 6.17 -7.46
N VAL A 131 -11.61 7.20 -6.60
CA VAL A 131 -10.40 7.82 -6.03
C VAL A 131 -9.61 6.81 -5.20
N VAL A 132 -10.26 5.99 -4.37
CA VAL A 132 -9.60 4.90 -3.63
C VAL A 132 -8.92 3.94 -4.60
N ALA A 133 -9.59 3.53 -5.68
CA ALA A 133 -9.01 2.70 -6.71
C ALA A 133 -7.81 3.37 -7.42
N HIS A 134 -7.82 4.70 -7.58
CA HIS A 134 -6.68 5.45 -8.09
C HIS A 134 -5.52 5.54 -7.11
N LEU A 135 -5.76 5.69 -5.81
CA LEU A 135 -4.70 5.78 -4.79
C LEU A 135 -3.85 4.50 -4.73
N ARG A 136 -4.46 3.34 -4.97
CA ARG A 136 -3.78 2.03 -4.91
C ARG A 136 -2.56 1.89 -5.84
N PRO A 137 -2.63 2.28 -7.13
CA PRO A 137 -1.47 2.23 -8.03
C PRO A 137 -0.53 3.44 -7.92
N ILE A 138 -0.82 4.46 -7.10
CA ILE A 138 0.09 5.61 -6.92
C ILE A 138 1.30 5.23 -6.07
N HIS A 139 1.16 4.20 -5.23
CA HIS A 139 2.25 3.60 -4.47
C HIS A 139 2.57 2.20 -5.01
N LEU A 140 3.71 1.65 -4.60
CA LEU A 140 4.05 0.26 -4.87
C LEU A 140 3.04 -0.69 -4.20
N ALA A 141 2.48 -1.64 -4.96
CA ALA A 141 1.64 -2.70 -4.45
C ALA A 141 2.48 -3.96 -4.17
N PRO A 142 2.13 -4.80 -3.16
CA PRO A 142 2.81 -6.08 -2.92
C PRO A 142 2.85 -6.99 -4.15
N SER A 143 1.83 -6.93 -5.00
CA SER A 143 1.75 -7.66 -6.27
C SER A 143 2.77 -7.21 -7.31
N ASP A 144 3.23 -5.95 -7.27
CA ASP A 144 4.29 -5.48 -8.17
C ASP A 144 5.64 -6.11 -7.79
N VAL A 145 5.82 -6.42 -6.49
CA VAL A 145 7.03 -7.05 -5.95
C VAL A 145 6.97 -8.58 -6.09
N PHE A 146 5.81 -9.20 -5.84
CA PHE A 146 5.56 -10.64 -5.98
C PHE A 146 4.35 -10.92 -6.89
N PRO A 147 4.51 -10.82 -8.22
CA PRO A 147 3.40 -10.97 -9.16
C PRO A 147 2.81 -12.38 -9.23
N ASN A 148 3.54 -13.39 -8.75
CA ASN A 148 3.11 -14.79 -8.76
C ASN A 148 2.32 -15.20 -7.50
N ALA A 149 2.09 -14.27 -6.56
CA ALA A 149 1.29 -14.53 -5.39
C ALA A 149 -0.21 -14.48 -5.73
N GLU A 150 -0.98 -15.42 -5.18
CA GLU A 150 -2.44 -15.47 -5.34
C GLU A 150 -3.14 -14.46 -4.42
N THR A 151 -2.63 -14.33 -3.19
CA THR A 151 -3.13 -13.39 -2.18
C THR A 151 -1.98 -12.89 -1.29
N PHE A 152 -2.25 -11.86 -0.47
CA PHE A 152 -1.31 -11.33 0.51
C PHE A 152 -2.00 -11.16 1.85
N THR A 153 -1.36 -11.61 2.92
CA THR A 153 -1.68 -11.15 4.28
C THR A 153 -0.66 -10.09 4.68
N HIS A 154 -0.95 -9.29 5.71
CA HIS A 154 -0.01 -8.30 6.18
C HIS A 154 -0.02 -8.17 7.70
N GLU A 155 1.09 -7.69 8.24
CA GLU A 155 1.22 -7.41 9.66
C GLU A 155 2.11 -6.19 9.88
N LEU A 156 1.73 -5.37 10.87
CA LEU A 156 2.58 -4.32 11.38
C LEU A 156 3.57 -4.90 12.39
N VAL A 157 4.86 -4.78 12.10
CA VAL A 157 5.93 -5.17 13.01
C VAL A 157 6.59 -3.93 13.59
N THR A 158 6.70 -3.88 14.92
CA THR A 158 7.50 -2.87 15.63
C THR A 158 8.65 -3.59 16.33
N LEU A 159 9.88 -3.25 15.95
CA LEU A 159 11.10 -3.67 16.62
C LEU A 159 11.48 -2.59 17.63
N GLY A 160 11.54 -2.94 18.91
CA GLY A 160 12.06 -2.10 19.99
C GLY A 160 13.59 -2.15 20.07
N LEU A 161 14.14 -1.60 21.15
CA LEU A 161 15.59 -1.45 21.32
C LEU A 161 16.35 -2.79 21.31
N GLU A 162 15.81 -3.82 21.96
CA GLU A 162 16.42 -5.15 22.02
C GLU A 162 16.45 -5.81 20.64
N GLU A 163 15.33 -5.76 19.92
CA GLU A 163 15.25 -6.24 18.55
C GLU A 163 16.20 -5.50 17.60
N LEU A 164 16.35 -4.18 17.78
CA LEU A 164 17.27 -3.38 16.99
C LEU A 164 18.73 -3.70 17.29
N GLU A 165 19.07 -4.04 18.54
CA GLU A 165 20.40 -4.50 18.90
C GLU A 165 20.73 -5.83 18.21
N GLU A 166 19.80 -6.78 18.22
CA GLU A 166 19.98 -8.07 17.54
C GLU A 166 20.07 -7.90 16.02
N ALA A 167 19.21 -7.06 15.43
CA ALA A 167 19.32 -6.70 14.02
C ALA A 167 20.67 -6.03 13.68
N SER A 168 21.22 -5.24 14.61
CA SER A 168 22.54 -4.60 14.44
C SER A 168 23.68 -5.61 14.38
N LYS A 169 23.61 -6.68 15.20
CA LYS A 169 24.59 -7.78 15.15
C LYS A 169 24.57 -8.47 13.79
N ARG A 170 23.39 -8.74 13.23
CA ARG A 170 23.22 -9.35 11.90
C ARG A 170 23.71 -8.45 10.77
N LEU A 171 23.44 -7.14 10.86
CA LEU A 171 23.87 -6.15 9.88
C LEU A 171 25.39 -5.90 9.94
N GLY A 172 26.03 -6.22 11.07
CA GLY A 172 27.41 -5.87 11.39
C GLY A 172 27.63 -4.36 11.59
N LYS A 173 26.53 -3.60 11.78
CA LYS A 173 26.54 -2.15 12.02
C LYS A 173 25.34 -1.74 12.88
N PRO A 174 25.47 -0.71 13.73
CA PRO A 174 24.36 -0.21 14.54
C PRO A 174 23.18 0.27 13.68
N VAL A 175 21.98 -0.22 14.00
CA VAL A 175 20.72 0.35 13.51
C VAL A 175 20.33 1.48 14.45
N LYS A 176 20.40 2.72 13.97
CA LYS A 176 20.00 3.90 14.76
C LYS A 176 18.48 4.01 14.81
N GLY A 177 17.95 4.43 15.97
CA GLY A 177 16.53 4.69 16.20
C GLY A 177 16.06 4.11 17.53
N MET A 178 14.94 4.62 18.04
CA MET A 178 14.30 4.09 19.26
C MET A 178 13.44 2.86 18.96
N PHE A 179 12.90 2.79 17.75
CA PHE A 179 12.16 1.65 17.24
C PHE A 179 12.25 1.63 15.70
N TYR A 180 12.00 0.47 15.11
CA TYR A 180 11.76 0.32 13.68
C TYR A 180 10.38 -0.24 13.46
N ARG A 181 9.57 0.42 12.64
CA ARG A 181 8.22 0.00 12.33
C ARG A 181 8.07 -0.22 10.83
N ALA A 182 7.72 -1.44 10.45
CA ALA A 182 7.53 -1.84 9.06
C ALA A 182 6.27 -2.66 8.90
N TYR A 183 5.64 -2.49 7.74
CA TYR A 183 4.60 -3.39 7.29
C TYR A 183 5.21 -4.50 6.48
N LEU A 184 4.94 -5.72 6.92
CA LEU A 184 5.33 -6.92 6.21
C LEU A 184 4.11 -7.48 5.51
N TYR A 185 4.22 -7.71 4.21
CA TYR A 185 3.22 -8.42 3.43
C TYR A 185 3.75 -9.82 3.15
N PHE A 186 2.94 -10.82 3.45
CA PHE A 186 3.28 -12.22 3.27
C PHE A 186 2.53 -12.73 2.02
N PRO A 187 3.20 -12.86 0.87
CA PRO A 187 2.61 -13.44 -0.33
C PRO A 187 2.26 -14.91 -0.11
N TRP A 188 1.06 -15.30 -0.50
CA TRP A 188 0.57 -16.68 -0.50
C TRP A 188 0.48 -17.21 -1.93
N ALA A 189 0.98 -18.42 -2.15
CA ALA A 189 0.74 -19.18 -3.37
C ALA A 189 0.58 -20.66 -3.03
N LYS A 190 -0.39 -21.33 -3.65
CA LYS A 190 -0.68 -22.76 -3.40
C LYS A 190 -0.84 -23.07 -1.91
N GLY A 191 -1.51 -22.19 -1.17
CA GLY A 191 -1.81 -22.34 0.25
C GLY A 191 -0.61 -22.19 1.21
N LYS A 192 0.52 -21.64 0.76
CA LYS A 192 1.70 -21.39 1.60
C LYS A 192 2.21 -19.97 1.44
N VAL A 193 2.74 -19.40 2.52
CA VAL A 193 3.54 -18.18 2.45
C VAL A 193 4.82 -18.49 1.68
N ILE A 194 5.13 -17.71 0.64
CA ILE A 194 6.28 -17.92 -0.25
C ILE A 194 7.40 -16.91 -0.04
N GLY A 195 7.23 -15.94 0.86
CA GLY A 195 8.23 -14.93 1.15
C GLY A 195 7.68 -13.81 2.02
N VAL A 196 8.33 -12.66 1.93
CA VAL A 196 7.93 -11.41 2.59
C VAL A 196 8.21 -10.22 1.67
N VAL A 197 7.33 -9.23 1.72
CA VAL A 197 7.48 -7.93 1.07
C VAL A 197 7.48 -6.84 2.11
N SER A 198 8.37 -5.87 1.95
CA SER A 198 8.36 -4.62 2.71
C SER A 198 8.57 -3.44 1.76
N PHE A 199 8.01 -2.30 2.11
CA PHE A 199 8.25 -1.03 1.43
C PHE A 199 9.12 -0.13 2.28
N GLU A 200 9.95 0.71 1.68
CA GLU A 200 10.70 1.75 2.35
C GLU A 200 11.02 2.92 1.42
N ASN A 201 11.26 4.08 2.03
CA ASN A 201 11.82 5.23 1.34
C ASN A 201 13.34 5.23 1.50
N LEU A 202 14.05 5.13 0.38
CA LEU A 202 15.50 5.32 0.33
C LEU A 202 15.80 6.81 0.20
N TRP A 203 16.52 7.37 1.15
CA TRP A 203 16.84 8.79 1.19
C TRP A 203 18.00 9.11 0.26
N MET A 204 17.88 10.19 -0.50
CA MET A 204 18.97 10.71 -1.30
C MET A 204 19.43 12.07 -0.77
N ALA A 205 20.63 12.50 -1.21
CA ALA A 205 21.03 13.89 -1.01
C ALA A 205 19.98 14.80 -1.70
N SER A 206 19.63 15.94 -1.08
CA SER A 206 18.59 16.90 -1.49
C SER A 206 17.13 16.51 -1.24
N ASP A 207 16.77 16.03 -0.04
CA ASP A 207 15.37 15.74 0.43
C ASP A 207 14.51 14.77 -0.39
N LYS A 208 15.00 14.33 -1.55
CA LYS A 208 14.37 13.34 -2.42
C LYS A 208 14.46 11.95 -1.80
N THR A 209 13.42 11.16 -2.03
CA THR A 209 13.39 9.75 -1.68
C THR A 209 13.06 8.91 -2.91
N ILE A 210 13.48 7.65 -2.90
CA ILE A 210 13.03 6.62 -3.82
C ILE A 210 12.19 5.64 -3.00
N ASN A 211 10.89 5.55 -3.29
CA ASN A 211 10.08 4.48 -2.72
C ASN A 211 10.45 3.16 -3.38
N VAL A 212 10.82 2.18 -2.56
CA VAL A 212 11.18 0.83 -3.02
C VAL A 212 10.37 -0.25 -2.32
N GLY A 213 10.07 -1.30 -3.07
CA GLY A 213 9.48 -2.54 -2.57
C GLY A 213 10.52 -3.64 -2.67
N ILE A 214 10.90 -4.22 -1.53
CA ILE A 214 11.78 -5.39 -1.47
C ILE A 214 10.95 -6.65 -1.30
N GLY A 215 11.24 -7.67 -2.11
CA GLY A 215 10.65 -8.99 -2.00
C GLY A 215 11.71 -10.04 -1.74
N ILE A 216 11.54 -10.81 -0.67
CA ILE A 216 12.49 -11.82 -0.21
C ILE A 216 11.76 -13.15 -0.10
N ASP A 217 12.27 -14.20 -0.74
CA ASP A 217 11.69 -15.54 -0.63
C ASP A 217 11.99 -16.21 0.73
N ASN A 218 11.41 -17.39 0.95
CA ASN A 218 11.62 -18.15 2.18
C ASN A 218 13.06 -18.64 2.40
N GLU A 219 13.91 -18.63 1.36
CA GLU A 219 15.33 -18.96 1.46
C GLU A 219 16.19 -17.73 1.84
N GLY A 220 15.56 -16.55 1.95
CA GLY A 220 16.23 -15.31 2.25
C GLY A 220 16.87 -14.66 1.02
N LYS A 221 16.47 -15.04 -0.19
CA LYS A 221 17.00 -14.45 -1.42
C LYS A 221 16.09 -13.31 -1.89
N ILE A 222 16.69 -12.20 -2.28
CA ILE A 222 15.96 -11.08 -2.89
C ILE A 222 15.46 -11.53 -4.27
N VAL A 223 14.15 -11.70 -4.41
CA VAL A 223 13.52 -12.07 -5.68
C VAL A 223 13.10 -10.87 -6.51
N SER A 224 12.84 -9.73 -5.84
CA SER A 224 12.43 -8.48 -6.45
C SER A 224 12.88 -7.29 -5.61
N LEU A 225 13.34 -6.23 -6.27
CA LEU A 225 13.56 -4.92 -5.68
C LEU A 225 13.20 -3.89 -6.74
N ILE A 226 12.11 -3.17 -6.55
CA ILE A 226 11.53 -2.29 -7.57
C ILE A 226 11.18 -0.92 -7.00
N SER A 227 11.08 0.06 -7.89
CA SER A 227 10.52 1.39 -7.64
C SER A 227 9.58 1.73 -8.80
N LEU A 228 8.46 2.41 -8.50
CA LEU A 228 7.56 2.96 -9.52
C LEU A 228 7.95 4.40 -9.93
N GLU A 229 9.02 4.95 -9.37
CA GLU A 229 9.41 6.32 -9.66
C GLU A 229 10.10 6.44 -11.02
N GLU A 230 9.37 7.00 -11.99
CA GLU A 230 9.89 7.38 -13.31
C GLU A 230 10.36 8.86 -13.35
N HIS A 231 10.84 9.41 -12.23
CA HIS A 231 11.40 10.76 -12.26
C HIS A 231 12.74 10.74 -13.00
N GLU A 232 12.92 11.58 -14.03
CA GLU A 232 14.11 11.55 -14.90
C GLU A 232 15.44 11.62 -14.12
N GLU A 233 15.47 12.43 -13.04
CA GLU A 233 16.65 12.56 -12.17
C GLU A 233 16.88 11.37 -11.22
N LEU A 234 15.82 10.63 -10.87
CA LEU A 234 15.87 9.47 -9.95
C LEU A 234 15.92 8.14 -10.70
N GLY A 235 15.47 8.12 -11.96
CA GLY A 235 15.33 6.94 -12.80
C GLY A 235 16.63 6.16 -12.95
N GLN A 236 17.78 6.85 -12.89
CA GLN A 236 19.09 6.21 -12.89
C GLN A 236 19.29 5.24 -11.70
N PHE A 237 18.66 5.48 -10.56
CA PHE A 237 18.69 4.63 -9.36
C PHE A 237 17.52 3.64 -9.29
N THR A 238 16.75 3.49 -10.37
CA THR A 238 15.65 2.52 -10.49
C THR A 238 16.00 1.44 -11.53
N GLY A 239 15.06 0.55 -11.85
CA GLY A 239 15.16 -0.40 -12.96
C GLY A 239 16.46 -1.22 -12.95
N LYS A 240 17.37 -0.90 -13.89
CA LYS A 240 18.67 -1.60 -14.01
C LYS A 240 19.51 -1.55 -12.74
N PHE A 241 19.50 -0.42 -12.01
CA PHE A 241 20.26 -0.29 -10.78
C PHE A 241 19.73 -1.24 -9.70
N LEU A 242 18.42 -1.21 -9.41
CA LEU A 242 17.80 -2.06 -8.39
C LEU A 242 17.83 -3.55 -8.76
N ASN A 243 17.82 -3.89 -10.05
CA ASN A 243 17.96 -5.27 -10.51
C ASN A 243 19.30 -5.93 -10.12
N GLN A 244 20.34 -5.16 -9.80
CA GLN A 244 21.62 -5.70 -9.31
C GLN A 244 21.47 -6.42 -7.97
N PHE A 245 20.44 -6.10 -7.19
CA PHE A 245 20.20 -6.72 -5.88
C PHE A 245 19.45 -8.05 -5.98
N LYS A 246 18.86 -8.35 -7.14
CA LYS A 246 18.16 -9.61 -7.36
C LYS A 246 19.13 -10.78 -7.22
N GLY A 247 18.79 -11.70 -6.33
CA GLY A 247 19.57 -12.88 -6.02
C GLY A 247 20.57 -12.73 -4.88
N LEU A 248 20.80 -11.51 -4.39
CA LEU A 248 21.56 -11.31 -3.16
C LEU A 248 20.80 -11.91 -1.96
N ASN A 249 21.56 -12.34 -0.96
CA ASN A 249 21.05 -12.99 0.24
C ASN A 249 21.97 -12.71 1.44
N LYS A 250 21.76 -13.39 2.57
CA LYS A 250 22.48 -13.13 3.83
C LYS A 250 23.99 -13.33 3.75
N ASN A 251 24.47 -14.08 2.76
CA ASN A 251 25.90 -14.32 2.53
C ASN A 251 26.53 -13.29 1.56
N SER A 252 25.73 -12.42 0.93
CA SER A 252 26.21 -11.33 0.09
C SER A 252 26.75 -10.17 0.94
N THR A 253 27.73 -9.43 0.44
CA THR A 253 28.34 -8.32 1.18
C THR A 253 27.52 -7.03 1.09
N PHE A 254 26.74 -6.87 0.02
CA PHE A 254 26.06 -5.65 -0.40
C PHE A 254 27.06 -4.50 -0.54
N GLU A 255 28.19 -4.74 -1.20
CA GLU A 255 29.24 -3.74 -1.39
C GLU A 255 29.37 -3.32 -2.85
N VAL A 256 29.54 -2.01 -3.05
CA VAL A 256 29.83 -1.43 -4.36
C VAL A 256 31.22 -1.86 -4.81
N GLY A 257 31.30 -2.48 -5.99
CA GLY A 257 32.50 -3.09 -6.55
C GLY A 257 32.60 -4.61 -6.31
N LYS A 258 31.74 -5.20 -5.46
CA LYS A 258 31.62 -6.65 -5.29
C LYS A 258 30.28 -7.15 -5.82
N ASP A 259 29.20 -6.77 -5.16
CA ASP A 259 27.84 -7.19 -5.51
C ASP A 259 27.12 -6.17 -6.39
N VAL A 260 27.45 -4.88 -6.23
CA VAL A 260 26.76 -3.77 -6.91
C VAL A 260 27.76 -2.96 -7.72
N LYS A 261 27.45 -2.67 -8.99
CA LYS A 261 28.24 -1.79 -9.85
C LYS A 261 27.69 -0.39 -9.81
N VAL A 262 28.58 0.59 -9.99
CA VAL A 262 28.19 2.00 -10.20
C VAL A 262 27.64 2.11 -11.62
N THR A 263 26.32 2.11 -11.75
CA THR A 263 25.62 2.25 -13.04
C THR A 263 24.87 3.58 -13.16
N ALA A 264 24.93 4.41 -12.12
CA ALA A 264 24.17 5.65 -11.98
C ALA A 264 24.81 6.56 -10.92
N GLY A 265 24.72 7.88 -11.11
CA GLY A 265 25.20 8.87 -10.14
C GLY A 265 26.69 8.74 -9.77
N THR A 266 27.06 9.39 -8.65
CA THR A 266 28.42 9.25 -8.11
C THR A 266 28.55 7.97 -7.28
N LYS A 267 29.79 7.51 -7.10
CA LYS A 267 30.09 6.31 -6.30
C LYS A 267 29.55 6.43 -4.87
N GLU A 268 29.61 7.62 -4.28
CA GLU A 268 29.19 7.90 -2.92
C GLU A 268 27.68 7.75 -2.76
N VAL A 269 26.89 8.25 -3.72
CA VAL A 269 25.43 8.10 -3.73
C VAL A 269 25.05 6.63 -3.88
N VAL A 270 25.71 5.91 -4.79
CA VAL A 270 25.48 4.46 -4.96
C VAL A 270 25.83 3.69 -3.70
N GLN A 271 26.92 4.05 -3.02
CA GLN A 271 27.31 3.43 -1.75
C GLN A 271 26.28 3.68 -0.65
N ASP A 272 25.72 4.88 -0.58
CA ASP A 272 24.69 5.21 0.40
C ASP A 272 23.38 4.44 0.14
N ILE A 273 22.86 4.47 -1.09
CA ILE A 273 21.65 3.73 -1.47
C ILE A 273 21.85 2.21 -1.25
N THR A 274 23.01 1.67 -1.61
CA THR A 274 23.35 0.26 -1.37
C THR A 274 23.33 -0.09 0.13
N ARG A 275 23.86 0.80 0.99
CA ARG A 275 23.82 0.63 2.44
C ARG A 275 22.39 0.66 2.99
N GLN A 276 21.54 1.53 2.46
CA GLN A 276 20.13 1.60 2.86
C GLN A 276 19.37 0.34 2.44
N ILE A 277 19.61 -0.18 1.23
CA ILE A 277 19.02 -1.45 0.77
C ILE A 277 19.50 -2.63 1.62
N LYS A 278 20.80 -2.69 1.97
CA LYS A 278 21.32 -3.70 2.90
C LYS A 278 20.57 -3.66 4.23
N ARG A 279 20.41 -2.46 4.81
CA ARG A 279 19.66 -2.27 6.06
C ARG A 279 18.20 -2.74 5.92
N LEU A 280 17.52 -2.33 4.85
CA LEU A 280 16.15 -2.76 4.54
C LEU A 280 16.02 -4.29 4.47
N TYR A 281 16.93 -4.94 3.75
CA TYR A 281 16.96 -6.40 3.62
C TYR A 281 17.06 -7.11 4.98
N PHE A 282 18.04 -6.72 5.81
CA PHE A 282 18.23 -7.36 7.13
C PHE A 282 17.08 -7.10 8.08
N LEU A 283 16.54 -5.88 8.11
CA LEU A 283 15.40 -5.55 8.97
C LEU A 283 14.13 -6.27 8.52
N THR A 284 13.88 -6.39 7.22
CA THR A 284 12.73 -7.12 6.68
C THR A 284 12.79 -8.59 7.06
N LEU A 285 13.94 -9.24 6.87
CA LEU A 285 14.11 -10.64 7.25
C LEU A 285 13.96 -10.86 8.75
N TYR A 286 14.64 -10.03 9.55
CA TYR A 286 14.57 -10.15 11.01
C TYR A 286 13.13 -9.96 11.50
N ALA A 287 12.43 -8.93 11.01
CA ALA A 287 11.04 -8.69 11.36
C ALA A 287 10.11 -9.83 10.91
N ALA A 288 10.36 -10.45 9.76
CA ALA A 288 9.57 -11.57 9.27
C ALA A 288 9.81 -12.85 10.09
N GLU A 289 11.02 -13.09 10.57
CA GLU A 289 11.35 -14.23 11.44
C GLU A 289 10.60 -14.18 12.77
N LEU A 290 10.37 -12.99 13.32
CA LEU A 290 9.59 -12.81 14.56
C LEU A 290 8.11 -13.16 14.41
N LYS A 291 7.63 -13.36 13.17
CA LYS A 291 6.22 -13.67 12.85
C LYS A 291 5.99 -15.10 12.37
N LYS A 292 7.04 -15.90 12.25
CA LYS A 292 6.97 -17.33 11.92
C LYS A 292 6.84 -18.16 13.19
#